data_AF-A0A3M1JFN9-F1
#
_entry.id   AF-A0A3M1JFN9-F1
#
_cell.length_a   1.000
_cell.length_b   1.000
_cell.length_c   1.000
_cell.angle_alpha   90.00
_cell.angle_beta   90.00
_cell.angle_gamma   90.00
#
_symmetry.space_group_name_H-M   'P 1'
#
loop_
_entity.id
_entity.type
_entity.pdbx_description
1 polymer ?
#
loop_
_entity_poly.entity_id
_entity_poly.type
_entity_poly.pdbx_seq_one_letter_code
_entity_poly.pdbx_strand_id
1 'polypeptide(L)' 'MARYKHLSRKLRLSKLGRRTRWAPFWTVPKIYGKGRRVHPGRHTEVKRSWRRTKTKA' A
#
# COMPACT_ATOMS: atom_id res chain seq x y z
N MET A 1 19.98 1.02 12.88
CA MET A 1 18.81 1.89 12.60
C MET A 1 18.95 3.15 13.44
N ALA A 2 18.83 4.34 12.86
CA ALA A 2 18.87 5.56 13.67
C ALA A 2 17.67 5.58 14.64
N ARG A 3 17.95 5.70 15.94
CA ARG A 3 16.96 5.79 17.02
C ARG A 3 16.06 7.02 16.83
N TYR A 4 16.67 8.13 16.41
CA TYR A 4 15.99 9.39 16.15
C TYR A 4 15.85 9.63 14.65
N LYS A 5 14.63 10.02 14.23
CA LYS A 5 14.31 10.35 12.84
C LYS A 5 13.59 11.69 12.82
N HIS A 6 13.98 12.56 11.90
CA HIS A 6 13.25 13.80 11.62
C HIS A 6 11.78 13.52 11.33
N LEU A 7 10.90 14.45 11.71
CA LEU A 7 9.46 14.33 11.50
C LEU A 7 9.10 14.07 10.03
N SER A 8 9.75 14.78 9.10
CA SER A 8 9.56 14.61 7.65
C SER A 8 9.83 13.17 7.20
N ARG A 9 10.84 12.51 7.78
CA ARG A 9 11.14 11.09 7.52
C ARG A 9 10.08 10.17 8.12
N LYS A 10 9.61 10.44 9.35
CA LYS A 10 8.53 9.66 9.98
C LYS A 10 7.24 9.70 9.15
N LEU A 11 6.85 10.87 8.65
CA LEU A 11 5.65 11.04 7.81
C LEU A 11 5.76 10.27 6.49
N ARG A 12 6.91 10.36 5.81
CA ARG A 12 7.17 9.60 4.57
C ARG A 12 7.12 8.09 4.81
N LEU A 13 7.75 7.60 5.88
CA LEU A 13 7.71 6.18 6.25
C LEU A 13 6.30 5.71 6.60
N SER A 14 5.49 6.52 7.31
CA SER A 14 4.09 6.21 7.61
C SER A 14 3.24 6.11 6.33
N LYS A 15 3.40 7.06 5.39
CA LYS A 15 2.74 7.00 4.07
C LYS A 15 3.13 5.71 3.31
N LEU A 16 4.42 5.35 3.32
CA LEU A 16 4.90 4.12 2.68
C LEU A 16 4.44 2.85 3.38
N GLY A 17 4.24 2.89 4.69
CA GLY A 17 3.65 1.79 5.47
C GLY A 17 2.21 1.50 5.08
N ARG A 18 1.42 2.53 4.78
CA ARG A 18 0.03 2.35 4.31
C ARG A 18 -0.06 1.70 2.92
N ARG A 19 0.94 1.90 2.06
CA ARG A 19 1.02 1.34 0.69
C ARG A 19 1.44 -0.14 0.61
N THR A 20 1.53 -0.85 1.74
CA THR A 20 1.82 -2.30 1.74
C THR A 20 0.55 -3.14 1.65
N ARG A 21 -0.61 -2.55 1.94
CA ARG A 21 -1.92 -3.20 1.94
C ARG A 21 -2.47 -3.32 0.52
N TRP A 22 -3.34 -4.29 0.30
CA TRP A 22 -4.16 -4.34 -0.92
C TRP A 22 -5.19 -3.23 -0.93
N ALA A 23 -5.71 -2.94 -2.12
CA ALA A 23 -6.93 -2.17 -2.26
C ALA A 23 -8.05 -2.81 -1.41
N PRO A 24 -8.95 -2.02 -0.80
CA PRO A 24 -10.04 -2.56 0.00
C PRO A 24 -11.00 -3.42 -0.84
N PHE A 25 -11.56 -4.48 -0.28
CA PHE A 25 -12.51 -5.35 -0.99
C PHE A 25 -13.71 -4.59 -1.56
N TRP A 26 -14.24 -3.60 -0.82
CA TRP A 26 -15.38 -2.78 -1.27
C TRP A 26 -15.12 -1.99 -2.56
N THR A 27 -13.86 -1.82 -2.97
CA THR A 27 -13.53 -1.17 -4.25
C THR A 27 -13.79 -2.08 -5.45
N VAL A 28 -13.82 -3.40 -5.26
CA VAL A 28 -14.11 -4.39 -6.30
C VAL A 28 -15.50 -4.14 -6.92
N PRO A 29 -16.61 -4.10 -6.15
CA PRO A 29 -17.92 -3.83 -6.73
C PRO A 29 -18.05 -2.41 -7.30
N LYS A 30 -17.28 -1.44 -6.80
CA LYS A 30 -17.28 -0.06 -7.32
C LYS A 30 -16.67 0.05 -8.72
N ILE A 31 -15.60 -0.70 -8.99
CA ILE A 31 -14.86 -0.63 -10.27
C ILE A 31 -15.42 -1.64 -11.28
N TYR A 32 -15.69 -2.87 -10.86
CA TYR A 32 -16.05 -3.97 -11.76
C TYR A 32 -17.54 -4.29 -11.79
N GLY A 33 -18.34 -3.65 -10.92
CA GLY A 33 -19.75 -3.97 -10.74
C GLY A 33 -20.00 -5.12 -9.77
N LYS A 34 -21.27 -5.31 -9.40
CA LYS A 34 -21.71 -6.33 -8.44
C LYS A 34 -21.56 -7.74 -9.03
N GLY A 35 -21.24 -8.72 -8.18
CA GLY A 35 -21.17 -10.15 -8.55
C GLY A 35 -19.86 -10.61 -9.21
N ARG A 36 -18.91 -9.70 -9.48
CA ARG A 36 -17.60 -10.06 -10.03
C ARG A 36 -16.67 -10.60 -8.93
N ARG A 37 -16.14 -11.82 -9.13
CA ARG A 37 -15.16 -12.47 -8.24
C ARG A 37 -13.73 -12.03 -8.57
N VAL A 38 -13.47 -10.72 -8.53
CA VAL A 38 -12.14 -10.15 -8.81
C VAL A 38 -11.41 -9.87 -7.50
N HIS A 39 -10.19 -10.36 -7.36
CA HIS A 39 -9.37 -10.06 -6.19
C HIS A 39 -8.84 -8.61 -6.23
N PRO A 40 -8.88 -7.83 -5.13
CA PRO A 40 -8.50 -6.42 -5.13
C PRO A 40 -7.04 -6.16 -5.50
N GLY A 41 -6.19 -7.19 -5.43
CA GLY A 41 -4.84 -7.16 -5.96
C GLY A 41 -4.75 -6.82 -7.45
N ARG A 42 -5.81 -7.05 -8.25
CA ARG A 42 -5.84 -6.75 -9.69
C ARG A 42 -5.75 -5.27 -10.02
N HIS A 43 -6.33 -4.40 -9.19
CA HIS A 43 -6.27 -2.94 -9.33
C HIS A 43 -5.51 -2.26 -8.19
N THR A 44 -4.75 -3.03 -7.40
CA THR A 44 -3.79 -2.44 -6.47
C THR A 44 -2.55 -2.02 -7.28
N GLU A 45 -2.44 -0.74 -7.63
CA GLU A 45 -1.30 -0.23 -8.41
C GLU A 45 0.04 -0.37 -7.67
N VAL A 46 0.04 -0.04 -6.37
CA VAL A 46 1.25 -0.01 -5.56
C VAL A 46 1.09 -0.96 -4.38
N LYS A 47 1.76 -2.11 -4.45
CA LYS A 47 1.97 -2.99 -3.30
C LYS A 47 3.46 -3.22 -3.09
N ARG A 48 3.98 -2.79 -1.94
CA ARG A 48 5.41 -2.92 -1.63
C ARG A 48 5.70 -4.07 -0.67
N SER A 49 6.80 -4.80 -0.92
CA SER A 49 7.40 -5.75 0.01
C SER A 49 8.76 -5.24 0.52
N TRP A 50 9.04 -5.39 1.81
CA TRP A 50 10.31 -4.98 2.43
C TRP A 50 11.50 -5.85 2.03
N ARG A 51 11.24 -7.10 1.62
CA ARG A 51 12.26 -8.02 1.10
C ARG A 51 12.65 -7.67 -0.33
N ARG A 52 11.67 -7.36 -1.18
CA ARG A 52 11.88 -7.11 -2.62
C ARG A 52 12.30 -5.68 -2.96
N THR A 53 11.76 -4.68 -2.26
CA THR A 53 12.00 -3.27 -2.62
C THR A 53 12.29 -2.43 -1.38
N LYS A 54 13.49 -1.85 -1.34
CA LYS A 54 13.93 -0.94 -0.28
C LYS A 54 13.40 0.47 -0.51
N THR A 55 13.07 1.16 0.58
CA THR A 55 12.55 2.53 0.55
C THR A 55 13.69 3.54 0.60
N LYS A 56 13.68 4.56 -0.26
CA LYS A 56 14.65 5.66 -0.25
C LYS A 56 14.30 6.81 0.72
N ALA A 57 13.40 6.56 1.68
CA ALA A 57 12.81 7.57 2.57
C ALA A 57 13.61 7.81 3.86
#